data_AF-A0A556BAI7-F1
#
_entry.id   AF-A0A556BAI7-F1
#
_cell.length_a   1.000
_cell.length_b   1.000
_cell.length_c   1.000
_cell.angle_alpha   90.00
_cell.angle_beta   90.00
_cell.angle_gamma   90.00
#
_symmetry.space_group_name_H-M   'P 1'
#
loop_
_entity.id
_entity.type
_entity.pdbx_description
1 polymer ?
#
loop_
_entity_poly.entity_id
_entity_poly.type
_entity_poly.pdbx_seq_one_letter_code
_entity_poly.pdbx_strand_id
1 'polypeptide(L)' 'LIRTFESAKRYSFNRLIEGENEKELIKKLQPKYLLNKRFCEDAILQAQTILFSQKELLPVYLENNQKKLEKTLQKID' A
#
# COMPACT_ATOMS: atom_id res chain seq x y z
N LEU A 1 -13.56 15.23 6.64
CA LEU A 1 -12.61 15.32 5.51
C LEU A 1 -11.39 14.40 5.71
N ILE A 2 -10.52 14.63 6.69
CA ILE A 2 -9.29 13.82 6.91
C ILE A 2 -9.58 12.32 7.07
N ARG A 3 -10.52 11.94 7.94
CA ARG A 3 -10.89 10.52 8.17
C ARG A 3 -11.35 9.81 6.90
N THR A 4 -12.13 10.50 6.07
CA THR A 4 -12.68 9.98 4.81
C THR A 4 -11.57 9.77 3.79
N PHE A 5 -10.66 10.73 3.66
CA PHE A 5 -9.51 10.64 2.77
C PHE A 5 -8.57 9.49 3.16
N GLU A 6 -8.24 9.36 4.46
CA GLU A 6 -7.40 8.27 4.95
C GLU A 6 -8.04 6.89 4.72
N SER A 7 -9.36 6.78 4.86
CA SER A 7 -10.10 5.55 4.54
C SER A 7 -10.07 5.25 3.04
N ALA A 8 -10.25 6.26 2.18
CA ALA A 8 -10.14 6.13 0.73
C ALA A 8 -8.74 5.65 0.31
N LYS A 9 -7.67 6.23 0.88
CA LYS A 9 -6.28 5.80 0.64
C LYS A 9 -6.06 4.33 1.02
N ARG A 10 -6.52 3.90 2.20
CA ARG A 10 -6.43 2.49 2.64
C ARG A 10 -7.19 1.55 1.71
N TYR A 11 -8.38 1.96 1.28
CA TYR A 11 -9.17 1.19 0.33
C TYR A 11 -8.44 1.06 -1.01
N SER A 12 -7.90 2.16 -1.53
CA SER A 12 -7.11 2.18 -2.75
C SER A 12 -5.91 1.24 -2.68
N PHE A 13 -5.16 1.27 -1.58
CA PHE A 13 -4.01 0.41 -1.38
C PHE A 13 -4.36 -1.09 -1.54
N ASN A 14 -5.44 -1.55 -0.89
CA ASN A 14 -5.87 -2.94 -0.99
C ASN A 14 -6.30 -3.31 -2.41
N ARG A 15 -7.02 -2.44 -3.10
CA ARG A 15 -7.47 -2.68 -4.47
C ARG A 15 -6.33 -2.67 -5.48
N LEU A 16 -5.32 -1.82 -5.28
CA LEU A 16 -4.11 -1.78 -6.10
C LEU A 16 -3.30 -3.08 -5.96
N ILE A 17 -3.25 -3.68 -4.75
CA ILE A 17 -2.62 -4.99 -4.54
C ILE A 17 -3.37 -6.10 -5.29
N GLU A 18 -4.69 -6.02 -5.34
CA GLU A 18 -5.56 -6.94 -6.09
C GLU A 18 -5.51 -6.73 -7.62
N GLY A 19 -4.74 -5.72 -8.10
CA GLY A 19 -4.56 -5.44 -9.52
C GLY A 19 -5.65 -4.56 -10.14
N GLU A 20 -6.48 -3.89 -9.34
CA GLU A 20 -7.47 -2.96 -9.88
C GLU A 20 -6.83 -1.75 -10.58
N ASN A 21 -7.45 -1.32 -11.67
CA ASN A 21 -7.03 -0.14 -12.43
C ASN A 21 -7.45 1.17 -11.73
N GLU A 22 -6.58 2.17 -11.75
CA GLU A 22 -6.80 3.50 -11.19
C GLU A 22 -8.09 4.18 -11.68
N LYS A 23 -8.41 4.12 -12.97
CA LYS A 23 -9.61 4.76 -13.53
C LYS A 23 -10.89 4.17 -12.97
N GLU A 24 -10.92 2.84 -12.81
CA GLU A 24 -12.07 2.15 -12.21
C GLU A 24 -12.15 2.42 -10.70
N LEU A 25 -10.99 2.56 -10.06
CA LEU A 25 -10.89 2.88 -8.64
C LEU A 25 -11.43 4.30 -8.35
N ILE A 26 -11.14 5.30 -9.19
CA ILE A 26 -11.72 6.65 -9.08
C ILE A 26 -13.25 6.60 -9.15
N LYS A 27 -13.80 5.85 -10.11
CA LYS A 27 -15.26 5.67 -10.26
C LYS A 27 -15.90 5.02 -9.04
N LYS A 28 -15.20 4.10 -8.36
CA LYS A 28 -15.66 3.48 -7.10
C LYS A 28 -15.53 4.42 -5.90
N LEU A 29 -14.43 5.17 -5.81
CA LEU A 29 -14.14 6.03 -4.66
C LEU A 29 -15.10 7.23 -4.56
N GLN A 30 -15.43 7.87 -5.68
CA GLN A 30 -16.29 9.06 -5.69
C GLN A 30 -17.64 8.82 -4.99
N PRO A 31 -18.48 7.84 -5.40
CA PRO A 31 -19.75 7.58 -4.74
C PRO A 31 -19.59 6.95 -3.34
N LYS A 32 -18.52 6.17 -3.11
CA LYS A 32 -18.31 5.46 -1.83
C LYS A 32 -17.89 6.40 -0.69
N TYR A 33 -17.08 7.41 -1.00
CA TYR A 33 -16.50 8.31 -0.01
C TYR A 33 -17.00 9.76 -0.15
N LEU A 34 -17.86 10.03 -1.13
CA LEU A 34 -18.37 11.38 -1.45
C LEU A 34 -17.23 12.39 -1.66
N LEU A 35 -16.14 11.92 -2.27
CA LEU A 35 -14.97 12.73 -2.59
C LEU A 35 -15.04 13.20 -4.05
N ASN A 36 -14.53 14.40 -4.31
CA ASN A 36 -14.36 14.84 -5.68
C ASN A 36 -13.23 14.05 -6.36
N LYS A 37 -13.19 14.12 -7.71
CA LYS A 37 -12.21 13.41 -8.53
C LYS A 37 -10.76 13.63 -8.06
N ARG A 38 -10.40 14.88 -7.76
CA ARG A 38 -9.04 15.25 -7.34
C ARG A 38 -8.63 14.54 -6.04
N PHE A 39 -9.49 14.54 -5.03
CA PHE A 39 -9.21 13.82 -3.78
C PHE A 39 -9.12 12.30 -3.98
N CYS A 40 -9.88 11.74 -4.92
CA CYS A 40 -9.75 10.32 -5.26
C CYS A 40 -8.39 10.03 -5.91
N GLU A 41 -7.97 10.84 -6.88
CA GLU A 41 -6.66 10.74 -7.54
C GLU A 41 -5.52 10.87 -6.52
N ASP A 42 -5.57 11.87 -5.64
CA ASP A 42 -4.57 12.06 -4.58
C ASP A 42 -4.49 10.86 -3.62
N ALA A 43 -5.64 10.29 -3.24
CA ALA A 43 -5.67 9.10 -2.37
C ALA A 43 -5.06 7.87 -3.05
N ILE A 44 -5.29 7.70 -4.35
CA ILE A 44 -4.70 6.60 -5.14
C ILE A 44 -3.20 6.82 -5.30
N LEU A 45 -2.76 8.04 -5.63
CA LEU A 45 -1.35 8.38 -5.76
C LEU A 45 -0.58 8.11 -4.47
N GLN A 46 -1.10 8.54 -3.31
CA GLN A 46 -0.48 8.25 -2.03
C GLN A 46 -0.42 6.75 -1.75
N ALA A 47 -1.45 5.99 -2.09
CA ALA A 47 -1.46 4.54 -1.93
C ALA A 47 -0.41 3.84 -2.83
N GLN A 48 -0.27 4.29 -4.09
CA GLN A 48 0.75 3.81 -5.02
C GLN A 48 2.17 4.11 -4.50
N THR A 49 2.42 5.32 -4.01
CA THR A 49 3.72 5.70 -3.43
C THR A 49 4.09 4.81 -2.25
N ILE A 50 3.13 4.53 -1.34
CA ILE A 50 3.35 3.61 -0.23
C ILE A 50 3.67 2.21 -0.75
N LEU A 51 2.89 1.69 -1.70
CA LEU A 51 3.10 0.37 -2.27
C LEU A 51 4.48 0.24 -2.93
N PHE A 52 4.90 1.26 -3.67
CA PHE A 52 6.22 1.30 -4.31
C PHE A 52 7.34 1.28 -3.27
N SER A 53 7.28 2.15 -2.25
CA SER A 53 8.27 2.18 -1.17
C SER A 53 8.37 0.84 -0.44
N GLN A 54 7.24 0.15 -0.19
CA GLN A 54 7.26 -1.18 0.42
C GLN A 54 7.92 -2.23 -0.49
N LYS A 55 7.73 -2.15 -1.81
CA LYS A 55 8.42 -3.05 -2.76
C LYS A 55 9.93 -2.81 -2.78
N GLU A 56 10.37 -1.56 -2.69
CA GLU A 56 11.80 -1.23 -2.62
C GLU A 56 12.46 -1.74 -1.32
N LEU A 57 11.73 -1.72 -0.20
CA LEU A 57 12.22 -2.19 1.09
C LEU A 57 12.22 -3.72 1.24
N LEU A 58 11.41 -4.43 0.44
CA LEU A 58 11.28 -5.88 0.50
C LEU A 58 12.62 -6.64 0.45
N PRO A 59 13.55 -6.40 -0.52
CA PRO A 59 14.83 -7.10 -0.54
C PRO A 59 15.66 -6.86 0.72
N VAL A 60 15.66 -5.64 1.25
CA VAL A 60 16.38 -5.29 2.49
C VAL A 60 15.81 -6.08 3.68
N TYR A 61 14.49 -6.24 3.76
CA TYR A 61 13.87 -7.06 4.81
C TYR A 61 14.17 -8.54 4.65
N LEU A 62 14.19 -9.07 3.43
CA LEU A 62 14.55 -10.47 3.18
C LEU A 62 15.98 -10.76 3.64
N GLU A 63 16.94 -9.92 3.26
CA GLU A 63 18.34 -10.06 3.68
C GLU A 63 18.49 -10.00 5.20
N ASN A 64 17.85 -9.03 5.84
CA ASN A 64 17.89 -8.88 7.29
C ASN A 64 17.29 -10.10 8.01
N ASN A 65 16.20 -10.66 7.47
CA ASN A 65 15.56 -11.84 8.06
C ASN A 65 16.42 -13.11 7.86
N GLN A 66 17.06 -13.27 6.70
CA GLN A 66 18.02 -14.36 6.45
C GLN A 66 19.18 -14.32 7.45
N LYS A 67 19.81 -13.16 7.62
CA LYS A 67 20.90 -12.96 8.61
C LYS A 67 20.46 -13.28 10.05
N LYS A 68 19.23 -12.95 10.42
CA LYS A 68 18.67 -13.29 11.75
C LYS A 68 18.45 -14.80 11.90
N LEU A 69 17.99 -15.46 10.86
CA LEU A 69 17.78 -16.91 10.84
C LEU A 69 19.11 -17.65 11.00
N GLU A 70 20.13 -17.29 10.21
CA GLU A 70 21.48 -17.87 10.29
C GLU A 70 22.06 -17.77 11.70
N LYS A 71 21.97 -16.58 12.31
CA LYS A 71 22.41 -16.36 13.71
C LYS A 71 21.65 -17.19 14.73
N THR A 72 20.39 -17.52 14.45
CA THR A 72 19.58 -18.35 15.34
C THR A 72 19.99 -19.80 15.21
N LEU A 73 20.20 -20.30 13.98
CA LEU A 73 20.67 -21.66 13.71
C LEU A 73 22.04 -21.93 14.35
N GLN A 74 22.98 -20.98 14.24
CA GLN A 74 24.31 -21.07 14.88
C GLN A 74 24.29 -21.19 16.42
N LYS A 75 23.17 -20.88 17.08
CA LYS A 75 23.04 -20.98 18.54
C LYS A 75 22.35 -22.27 18.99
N ILE A 76 21.74 -23.00 18.05
CA ILE A 76 21.06 -24.27 18.31
C ILE A 76 22.09 -25.42 18.26
N ASP A 77 23.12 -25.27 17.43
CA ASP A 77 24.36 -26.07 17.46
C ASP A 77 25.27 -25.66 18.63
#